data_AF-A0A2D4MDC7-F1
#
_entry.id   AF-A0A2D4MDC7-F1
#
_cell.length_a   1.000
_cell.length_b   1.000
_cell.length_c   1.000
_cell.angle_alpha   90.00
_cell.angle_beta   90.00
_cell.angle_gamma   90.00
#
_symmetry.space_group_name_H-M   'P 1'
#
loop_
_entity.id
_entity.type
_entity.pdbx_description
1 polymer ?
#
loop_
_entity_poly.entity_id
_entity_poly.type
_entity_poly.pdbx_seq_one_letter_code
_entity_poly.pdbx_strand_id
1 'polypeptide(L)'
;VLHHEELIGKPGGVSLSKIERSTDQVIKPVNTEALTKWLGHLPEDVVQGMAQIAPMLARLGYDPYANPPNYGSPDPLVINNTQRVLNGEFKTPANLKGPLQGTLNTTAFH
;
A
#
# COMPACT_ATOMS: atom_id res chain seq x y z
N VAL A 1 2.18 -3.18 -19.56
CA VAL A 1 2.03 -2.82 -18.13
C VAL A 1 3.40 -2.89 -17.47
N LEU A 2 3.65 -2.04 -16.48
CA LEU A 2 4.95 -1.89 -15.82
C LEU A 2 5.13 -3.03 -14.79
N HIS A 3 6.08 -3.95 -15.05
CA HIS A 3 6.44 -5.07 -14.17
C HIS A 3 7.73 -4.73 -13.40
N HIS A 4 7.70 -3.65 -12.60
CA HIS A 4 8.91 -3.17 -11.92
C HIS A 4 9.50 -4.20 -10.96
N GLU A 5 8.64 -5.04 -10.37
CA GLU A 5 9.00 -6.10 -9.44
C GLU A 5 9.97 -7.13 -10.06
N GLU A 6 9.90 -7.32 -11.38
CA GLU A 6 10.79 -8.24 -12.10
C GLU A 6 12.18 -7.65 -12.37
N LEU A 7 12.34 -6.34 -12.25
CA LEU A 7 13.58 -5.62 -12.53
C LEU A 7 14.38 -5.30 -11.27
N ILE A 8 13.89 -5.68 -10.08
CA ILE A 8 14.56 -5.37 -8.82
C ILE A 8 15.88 -6.13 -8.71
N GLY A 9 16.97 -5.41 -8.45
CA GLY A 9 18.32 -5.96 -8.28
C GLY A 9 18.98 -6.46 -9.57
N LYS A 10 18.38 -6.21 -10.74
CA LYS A 10 19.00 -6.50 -12.05
C LYS A 10 19.86 -5.31 -12.53
N PRO A 11 20.91 -5.55 -13.34
CA PRO A 11 21.68 -4.46 -13.97
C PRO A 11 20.77 -3.53 -14.77
N GLY A 12 20.85 -2.22 -14.52
CA GLY A 12 19.98 -1.22 -15.17
C GLY A 12 18.52 -1.25 -14.73
N GLY A 13 18.17 -2.05 -13.72
CA GLY A 13 16.83 -2.17 -13.16
C GLY A 13 16.61 -1.32 -11.91
N VAL A 14 15.67 -1.73 -11.08
CA VAL A 14 15.28 -1.01 -9.86
C VAL A 14 16.21 -1.39 -8.71
N SER A 15 16.90 -0.41 -8.13
CA SER A 15 17.70 -0.59 -6.92
C SER A 15 16.90 -0.18 -5.69
N LEU A 16 16.79 -1.07 -4.70
CA LEU A 16 16.09 -0.80 -3.45
C LEU A 16 17.05 -0.88 -2.27
N SER A 17 16.84 0.00 -1.29
CA SER A 17 17.57 0.02 -0.05
C SER A 17 16.96 -0.92 0.97
N LYS A 18 17.76 -1.74 1.67
CA LYS A 18 17.27 -2.63 2.74
C LYS A 18 16.68 -1.88 3.94
N ILE A 19 17.09 -0.62 4.15
CA ILE A 19 16.72 0.16 5.33
C ILE A 19 15.52 1.07 5.09
N GLU A 20 15.07 1.21 3.86
CA GLU A 20 13.90 2.02 3.53
C GLU A 20 12.61 1.29 3.91
N ARG A 21 11.71 2.01 4.59
CA ARG A 21 10.45 1.44 5.11
C ARG A 21 9.47 1.02 4.03
N SER A 22 9.66 1.48 2.79
CA SER A 22 8.79 1.14 1.67
C SER A 22 9.27 -0.06 0.85
N THR A 23 10.46 -0.58 1.13
CA THR A 23 11.08 -1.66 0.33
C THR A 23 10.26 -2.95 0.36
N ASP A 24 9.67 -3.30 1.50
CA ASP A 24 8.78 -4.45 1.66
C ASP A 24 7.49 -4.35 0.82
N GLN A 25 7.02 -3.14 0.52
CA GLN A 25 5.87 -2.91 -0.33
C GLN A 25 6.26 -2.88 -1.81
N VAL A 26 7.39 -2.24 -2.15
CA VAL A 26 7.83 -2.06 -3.55
C VAL A 26 8.28 -3.37 -4.20
N ILE A 27 8.72 -4.36 -3.42
CA ILE A 27 9.05 -5.71 -3.96
C ILE A 27 7.84 -6.48 -4.50
N LYS A 28 6.62 -6.04 -4.17
CA LYS A 28 5.38 -6.66 -4.64
C LYS A 28 4.95 -6.03 -5.96
N PRO A 29 4.27 -6.78 -6.84
CA PRO A 29 3.64 -6.18 -8.02
C PRO A 29 2.60 -5.13 -7.61
N VAL A 30 2.25 -4.22 -8.52
CA VAL A 30 1.17 -3.26 -8.30
C VAL A 30 -0.12 -4.00 -7.93
N ASN A 31 -0.69 -3.65 -6.78
CA ASN A 31 -1.83 -4.31 -6.15
C ASN A 31 -2.71 -3.29 -5.41
N THR A 32 -3.88 -3.71 -4.94
CA THR A 32 -4.89 -2.84 -4.32
C THR A 32 -5.00 -2.99 -2.80
N GLU A 33 -4.14 -3.76 -2.14
CA GLU A 33 -4.27 -4.04 -0.70
C GLU A 33 -4.30 -2.77 0.17
N ALA A 34 -3.53 -1.75 -0.18
CA ALA A 34 -3.35 -0.57 0.67
C ALA A 34 -4.48 0.47 0.54
N LEU A 35 -5.36 0.37 -0.47
CA LEU A 35 -6.36 1.42 -0.78
C LEU A 35 -7.35 1.67 0.37
N THR A 36 -7.73 0.61 1.07
CA THR A 36 -8.80 0.64 2.08
C THR A 36 -8.34 0.17 3.46
N LYS A 37 -7.04 -0.08 3.65
CA LYS A 37 -6.49 -0.59 4.92
C LYS A 37 -6.63 0.36 6.10
N TRP A 38 -6.89 1.64 5.87
CA TRP A 38 -7.08 2.64 6.93
C TRP A 38 -8.51 2.66 7.51
N LEU A 39 -9.49 2.07 6.81
CA LEU A 39 -10.88 2.04 7.25
C LEU A 39 -11.00 1.35 8.61
N GLY A 40 -11.77 1.93 9.52
CA GLY A 40 -11.94 1.42 10.87
C GLY A 40 -10.78 1.70 11.84
N HIS A 41 -9.70 2.35 11.38
CA HIS A 41 -8.58 2.78 12.23
C HIS A 41 -8.60 4.27 12.58
N LEU A 42 -9.59 5.03 12.07
CA LEU A 42 -9.79 6.42 12.44
C LEU A 42 -10.84 6.54 13.55
N PRO A 43 -10.60 7.37 14.59
CA PRO A 43 -11.60 7.69 15.59
C PRO A 43 -12.87 8.30 14.99
N GLU A 44 -14.02 8.06 15.62
CA GLU A 44 -15.31 8.48 15.10
C GLU A 44 -15.44 10.02 14.98
N ASP A 45 -14.89 10.77 15.94
CA ASP A 45 -14.86 12.23 15.93
C ASP A 45 -14.06 12.78 14.74
N VAL A 46 -12.95 12.11 14.39
CA VAL A 46 -12.13 12.47 13.22
C VAL A 46 -12.90 12.19 11.92
N VAL A 47 -13.62 11.07 11.84
CA VAL A 47 -14.46 10.74 10.67
C VAL A 47 -15.58 11.76 10.50
N GLN A 48 -16.27 12.13 11.58
CA GLN A 48 -17.31 13.15 11.56
C GLN A 48 -16.77 14.54 11.19
N GLY A 49 -15.55 14.87 11.65
CA GLY A 49 -14.87 16.14 11.38
C GLY A 49 -14.06 16.21 10.09
N MET A 50 -14.06 15.16 9.26
CA MET A 50 -13.09 14.98 8.16
C MET A 50 -13.06 16.17 7.18
N ALA A 51 -14.21 16.72 6.81
CA ALA A 51 -14.30 17.86 5.88
C ALA A 51 -13.67 19.15 6.46
N GLN A 52 -13.71 19.32 7.79
CA GLN A 52 -13.11 20.48 8.46
C GLN A 52 -11.61 20.27 8.70
N ILE A 53 -11.21 19.06 9.09
CA ILE A 53 -9.81 18.69 9.36
C ILE A 53 -9.00 18.68 8.07
N ALA A 54 -9.56 18.13 6.98
CA ALA A 54 -8.87 17.89 5.72
C ALA A 54 -9.66 18.40 4.49
N PRO A 55 -9.87 19.72 4.36
CA PRO A 55 -10.59 20.30 3.21
C PRO A 55 -9.90 20.05 1.87
N MET A 56 -8.62 19.68 1.89
CA MET A 56 -7.87 19.30 0.69
C MET A 56 -8.36 18.00 0.05
N LEU A 57 -9.02 17.11 0.79
CA LEU A 57 -9.60 15.88 0.21
C LEU A 57 -10.57 16.22 -0.92
N ALA A 58 -11.53 17.11 -0.66
CA ALA A 58 -12.50 17.54 -1.65
C ALA A 58 -11.84 18.24 -2.86
N ARG A 59 -10.82 19.08 -2.62
CA ARG A 59 -10.06 19.76 -3.69
C ARG A 59 -9.28 18.78 -4.58
N LEU A 60 -8.86 17.65 -4.03
CA LEU A 60 -8.16 16.59 -4.75
C LEU A 60 -9.11 15.53 -5.33
N GLY A 61 -10.43 15.71 -5.18
CA GLY A 61 -11.44 14.80 -5.73
C GLY A 61 -11.83 13.63 -4.82
N TYR A 62 -11.38 13.62 -3.56
CA TYR A 62 -11.82 12.65 -2.56
C TYR A 62 -12.99 13.21 -1.74
N ASP A 63 -14.10 12.48 -1.68
CA ASP A 63 -15.26 12.87 -0.88
C ASP A 63 -14.95 12.71 0.63
N PRO A 64 -14.88 13.80 1.41
CA PRO A 64 -14.57 13.72 2.83
C PRO A 64 -15.69 13.08 3.68
N TYR A 65 -16.88 12.87 3.12
CA TYR A 65 -18.00 12.20 3.79
C TYR A 65 -18.17 10.74 3.36
N ALA A 66 -17.42 10.27 2.36
CA ALA A 66 -17.46 8.88 1.91
C ALA A 66 -16.52 8.00 2.74
N ASN A 67 -17.07 6.99 3.40
CA ASN A 67 -16.30 6.02 4.18
C ASN A 67 -16.86 4.60 3.93
N PRO A 68 -16.32 3.84 2.95
CA PRO A 68 -15.12 4.11 2.17
C PRO A 68 -15.31 5.07 0.98
N PRO A 69 -14.24 5.77 0.55
CA PRO A 69 -14.23 6.45 -0.74
C PRO A 69 -14.30 5.46 -1.92
N ASN A 70 -14.95 5.87 -3.01
CA ASN A 70 -14.95 5.10 -4.26
C ASN A 70 -13.72 5.47 -5.12
N TYR A 71 -12.70 4.61 -5.11
CA TYR A 71 -11.49 4.76 -5.93
C TYR A 71 -11.63 4.22 -7.37
N GLY A 72 -12.80 3.69 -7.73
CA GLY A 72 -13.04 3.00 -8.99
C GLY A 72 -12.74 1.51 -8.95
N SER A 73 -12.79 0.87 -10.12
CA SER A 73 -12.53 -0.56 -10.27
C SER A 73 -11.13 -0.81 -10.83
N PRO A 74 -10.34 -1.73 -10.23
CA PRO A 74 -9.02 -2.04 -10.72
C PRO A 74 -9.06 -2.84 -12.03
N ASP A 75 -8.04 -2.67 -12.87
CA ASP A 75 -7.86 -3.48 -14.07
C ASP A 75 -7.69 -4.98 -13.73
N PRO A 76 -8.09 -5.91 -14.63
CA PRO A 76 -7.97 -7.36 -14.39
C PRO A 76 -6.56 -7.83 -14.00
N LEU A 77 -5.52 -7.20 -14.53
CA LEU A 77 -4.14 -7.51 -14.16
C LEU A 77 -3.81 -7.15 -12.71
N VAL A 78 -4.30 -5.99 -12.24
CA VAL A 78 -4.10 -5.57 -10.84
C VAL A 78 -4.87 -6.48 -9.90
N ILE A 79 -6.07 -6.93 -10.28
CA ILE A 79 -6.84 -7.94 -9.54
C ILE A 79 -6.02 -9.23 -9.37
N ASN A 80 -5.46 -9.74 -10.47
CA ASN A 80 -4.61 -10.94 -10.45
C ASN A 80 -3.35 -10.73 -9.58
N ASN A 81 -2.69 -9.57 -9.69
CA ASN A 81 -1.54 -9.23 -8.86
C ASN A 81 -1.90 -9.18 -7.37
N THR A 82 -3.04 -8.58 -7.01
CA THR A 82 -3.53 -8.55 -5.62
C THR A 82 -3.76 -9.97 -5.10
N GLN A 83 -4.39 -10.86 -5.88
CA GLN A 83 -4.58 -12.26 -5.49
C GLN A 83 -3.26 -12.98 -5.25
N ARG A 84 -2.27 -12.81 -6.14
CA ARG A 84 -0.92 -13.36 -5.98
C ARG A 84 -0.26 -12.85 -4.70
N VAL A 85 -0.35 -11.55 -4.42
CA VAL A 85 0.21 -10.96 -3.19
C VAL A 85 -0.45 -11.54 -1.93
N LEU A 86 -1.78 -11.68 -1.92
CA LEU A 86 -2.53 -12.28 -0.81
C LEU A 86 -2.14 -13.75 -0.57
N ASN A 87 -1.83 -14.48 -1.65
CA ASN A 87 -1.32 -15.86 -1.58
C ASN A 87 0.16 -15.94 -1.18
N GLY A 88 0.85 -14.81 -0.99
CA GLY A 88 2.28 -14.75 -0.69
C GLY A 88 3.20 -14.97 -1.90
N GLU A 89 2.66 -14.90 -3.13
CA GLU A 89 3.37 -15.20 -4.37
C GLU A 89 4.12 -13.97 -4.94
N PHE A 90 5.11 -13.48 -4.20
CA PHE A 90 6.03 -12.45 -4.65
C PHE A 90 7.49 -12.81 -4.35
N LYS A 91 8.41 -12.29 -5.16
CA LYS A 91 9.84 -12.63 -5.06
C LYS A 91 10.55 -11.61 -4.20
N THR A 92 11.17 -12.04 -3.11
CA THR A 92 12.13 -11.21 -2.36
C THR A 92 13.52 -11.35 -3.00
N PRO A 93 14.10 -10.28 -3.55
CA PRO A 93 15.44 -10.29 -4.14
C PRO A 93 16.49 -10.77 -3.13
N ALA A 94 17.50 -11.51 -3.62
CA ALA A 94 18.55 -12.07 -2.76
C ALA A 94 19.31 -10.99 -1.98
N ASN A 95 19.54 -9.84 -2.61
CA ASN A 95 20.15 -8.66 -1.99
C ASN A 95 19.24 -7.95 -0.98
N LEU A 96 18.01 -8.41 -0.75
CA LEU A 96 17.09 -7.91 0.29
C LEU A 96 16.74 -8.98 1.33
N LYS A 97 17.29 -10.20 1.22
CA LYS A 97 17.09 -11.27 2.20
C LYS A 97 17.73 -10.93 3.55
N GLY A 98 16.98 -11.17 4.63
CA GLY A 98 17.29 -10.83 6.02
C GLY A 98 16.06 -10.23 6.71
N PRO A 99 16.05 -10.06 8.05
CA PRO A 99 14.96 -9.37 8.73
C PRO A 99 14.92 -7.92 8.25
N LEU A 100 13.87 -7.55 7.52
CA LEU A 100 13.53 -6.16 7.27
C LEU A 100 13.17 -5.56 8.64
N GLN A 101 13.96 -4.61 9.12
CA GLN A 101 13.68 -3.90 10.38
C GLN A 101 12.47 -2.99 10.18
N GLY A 102 11.29 -3.58 10.18
CA GLY A 102 10.01 -2.92 10.02
C GLY A 102 8.85 -3.78 10.53
N THR A 103 9.14 -4.78 11.38
CA THR A 103 8.11 -5.56 12.04
C THR A 103 7.16 -4.63 12.77
N LEU A 104 5.88 -4.79 12.44
CA LEU A 104 4.72 -4.05 12.91
C LEU A 104 4.78 -3.78 14.42
N ASN A 105 4.93 -2.51 14.80
CA ASN A 105 4.45 -2.06 16.10
C ASN A 105 2.93 -1.94 16.01
N THR A 106 2.22 -3.08 16.04
CA THR A 106 0.79 -3.07 16.36
C THR A 106 0.70 -2.82 17.85
N THR A 107 0.65 -1.55 18.25
CA THR A 107 0.14 -1.16 19.56
C THR A 107 -1.33 -1.57 19.59
N ALA A 108 -1.61 -2.68 20.28
CA ALA A 108 -2.94 -2.97 20.79
C ALA A 108 -3.31 -1.82 21.74
N PHE A 109 -4.18 -0.94 21.30
CA PHE A 109 -4.86 -0.02 22.20
C PHE A 109 -5.96 -0.82 22.88
N HIS A 110 -5.79 -1.01 24.19
CA HIS A 110 -6.75 -1.60 25.11
C HIS A 110 -7.70 -0.53 25.63
#